data_AF-A0A0G4MIC7-F1
#
_entry.id   AF-A0A0G4MIC7-F1
#
_cell.length_a   1.000
_cell.length_b   1.000
_cell.length_c   1.000
_cell.angle_alpha   90.00
_cell.angle_beta   90.00
_cell.angle_gamma   90.00
#
_symmetry.space_group_name_H-M   'P 1'
#
loop_
_entity.id
_entity.type
_entity.pdbx_description
1 polymer ?
#
loop_
_entity_poly.entity_id
_entity_poly.type
_entity_poly.pdbx_seq_one_letter_code
_entity_poly.pdbx_strand_id
1 'polypeptide(L)'
;MNIFKKNMFLAEDRILCFELVAKAGQKWHLSYIKAAKGETDVPEGAAEFISQRRRWLNGSFAASLYSLMHFGRMYKSGHNLIRMFFFHIQLIYNILNVIFTWFSLASYYLT
;
A
#
# COMPACT_ATOMS: atom_id res chain seq x y z
N MET A 1 2.16 13.37 -18.67
CA MET A 1 2.43 12.27 -17.71
C MET A 1 1.40 11.16 -17.90
N ASN A 2 1.82 9.90 -18.08
CA ASN A 2 0.93 8.74 -18.23
C ASN A 2 0.05 8.55 -16.97
N ILE A 3 -1.16 8.01 -17.10
CA ILE A 3 -2.14 7.79 -16.01
C ILE A 3 -1.55 6.95 -14.86
N PHE A 4 -0.68 5.99 -15.17
CA PHE A 4 0.05 5.22 -14.17
C PHE A 4 0.95 6.09 -13.29
N LYS A 5 1.70 7.02 -13.89
CA LYS A 5 2.54 7.97 -13.13
C LYS A 5 1.69 8.92 -12.29
N LYS A 6 0.53 9.37 -12.79
CA LYS A 6 -0.38 10.22 -12.01
C LYS A 6 -0.95 9.51 -10.78
N ASN A 7 -1.35 8.24 -10.92
CA ASN A 7 -1.80 7.43 -9.78
C ASN A 7 -0.68 7.10 -8.80
N MET A 8 0.56 6.94 -9.31
CA MET A 8 1.75 6.75 -8.48
C MET A 8 2.01 7.97 -7.58
N PHE A 9 1.89 9.18 -8.12
CA PHE A 9 1.97 10.43 -7.33
C PHE A 9 0.84 10.54 -6.30
N LEU A 10 -0.35 10.04 -6.59
CA LEU A 10 -1.46 10.01 -5.63
C LEU A 10 -1.22 9.05 -4.46
N ALA A 11 -0.35 8.06 -4.65
CA ALA A 11 0.00 7.02 -3.69
C ALA A 11 1.45 7.17 -3.17
N GLU A 12 2.07 8.33 -3.37
CA GLU A 12 3.50 8.55 -3.20
C GLU A 12 4.01 8.10 -1.83
N ASP A 13 3.38 8.51 -0.73
CA ASP A 13 3.80 8.14 0.62
C ASP A 13 3.85 6.62 0.83
N ARG A 14 2.88 5.90 0.25
CA ARG A 14 2.77 4.43 0.39
C ARG A 14 3.77 3.71 -0.49
N ILE A 15 3.99 4.22 -1.71
CA ILE A 15 4.98 3.67 -2.64
C ILE A 15 6.39 3.93 -2.11
N LEU A 16 6.64 5.13 -1.56
CA LEU A 16 7.90 5.48 -0.90
C LEU A 16 8.22 4.49 0.23
N CYS A 17 7.24 4.16 1.08
CA CYS A 17 7.44 3.14 2.12
C CYS A 17 7.94 1.80 1.55
N PHE A 18 7.36 1.32 0.46
CA PHE A 18 7.83 0.11 -0.22
C PHE A 18 9.25 0.30 -0.78
N GLU A 19 9.51 1.41 -1.47
CA GLU A 19 10.82 1.72 -2.07
C GLU A 19 11.95 1.77 -1.03
N LEU A 20 11.67 2.30 0.16
CA LEU A 20 12.61 2.33 1.28
C LEU A 20 12.96 0.90 1.74
N VAL A 21 11.96 0.04 1.91
CA VAL A 21 12.19 -1.35 2.37
C VAL A 21 12.88 -2.19 1.28
N ALA A 22 12.53 -1.98 0.01
CA ALA A 22 13.07 -2.71 -1.14
C ALA A 22 14.39 -2.13 -1.68
N LYS A 23 14.98 -1.15 -0.98
CA LYS A 23 16.23 -0.49 -1.41
C LYS A 23 17.36 -1.52 -1.53
N ALA A 24 17.99 -1.56 -2.70
CA ALA A 24 19.02 -2.55 -3.00
C ALA A 24 20.23 -2.42 -2.06
N GLY A 25 20.74 -3.55 -1.56
CA GLY A 25 21.87 -3.61 -0.62
C GLY A 25 21.62 -2.99 0.75
N GLN A 26 20.41 -2.51 1.02
CA GLN A 26 20.05 -1.87 2.29
C GLN A 26 19.07 -2.74 3.08
N LYS A 27 19.15 -2.64 4.41
CA LYS A 27 18.31 -3.39 5.35
C LYS A 27 17.43 -2.45 6.17
N TRP A 28 16.70 -1.57 5.48
CA TRP A 28 15.90 -0.52 6.14
C TRP A 28 14.60 -1.07 6.71
N HIS A 29 14.28 -0.65 7.92
CA HIS A 29 13.10 -1.08 8.65
C HIS A 29 12.17 0.11 8.87
N LEU A 30 10.89 -0.07 8.55
CA LEU A 30 9.85 0.86 8.96
C LEU A 30 9.36 0.46 10.36
N SER A 31 9.13 1.44 11.22
CA SER A 31 8.66 1.24 12.59
C SER A 31 7.55 2.24 12.89
N TYR A 32 6.54 1.78 13.60
CA TYR A 32 5.46 2.62 14.08
C TYR A 32 5.82 3.23 15.43
N ILE A 33 5.67 4.56 15.56
CA ILE A 33 5.95 5.29 16.80
C ILE A 33 4.62 5.83 17.34
N LYS A 34 4.08 5.21 18.39
CA LYS A 34 2.77 5.59 18.99
C LYS A 34 2.74 7.03 19.49
N ALA A 35 3.88 7.56 19.95
CA ALA A 35 3.99 8.92 20.47
C ALA A 35 4.03 9.99 19.37
N ALA A 36 4.28 9.62 18.11
CA ALA A 36 4.27 10.56 17.00
C ALA A 36 2.83 11.02 16.73
N LYS A 37 2.61 12.33 16.73
CA LYS A 37 1.31 12.97 16.46
C LYS A 37 1.43 13.85 15.23
N GLY A 38 0.40 13.82 14.39
CA GLY A 38 0.22 14.75 13.27
C GLY A 38 -1.19 15.33 13.35
N GLU A 39 -1.31 16.61 13.05
CA GLU A 39 -2.60 17.29 12.92
C GLU A 39 -3.00 17.29 11.45
N THR A 40 -4.28 17.04 11.18
CA THR A 40 -4.82 16.99 9.81
C THR A 40 -6.17 17.67 9.79
N ASP A 41 -6.45 18.39 8.71
CA ASP A 41 -7.76 18.99 8.48
C ASP A 41 -8.83 17.91 8.32
N VAL A 42 -10.00 18.15 8.92
CA VAL A 42 -11.16 17.27 8.79
C VAL A 42 -12.05 17.76 7.65
N PRO A 43 -12.70 16.86 6.90
CA PRO A 43 -13.60 17.28 5.84
C PRO A 43 -14.82 18.01 6.39
N GLU A 44 -15.20 19.11 5.75
CA GLU A 44 -16.27 20.00 6.24
C GLU A 44 -17.69 19.52 5.84
N GLY A 45 -17.78 18.60 4.87
CA GLY A 45 -19.06 18.10 4.38
C GLY A 45 -18.99 16.79 3.61
N ALA A 46 -20.16 16.22 3.30
CA ALA A 46 -20.30 14.89 2.71
C ALA A 46 -19.60 14.76 1.34
N ALA A 47 -19.68 15.78 0.49
CA ALA A 47 -19.07 15.76 -0.85
C ALA A 47 -17.53 15.69 -0.76
N GLU A 48 -16.94 16.46 0.14
CA GLU A 48 -15.50 16.45 0.36
C GLU A 48 -15.04 15.12 0.96
N PHE A 49 -15.76 14.61 1.97
CA PHE A 49 -15.49 13.30 2.56
C PHE A 49 -15.49 12.18 1.52
N ILE A 50 -16.48 12.13 0.63
CA ILE A 50 -16.56 11.12 -0.44
C ILE A 50 -15.39 11.28 -1.43
N SER A 51 -15.02 12.50 -1.79
CA SER A 51 -13.88 12.79 -2.65
C SER A 51 -12.56 12.32 -2.02
N GLN A 52 -12.37 12.57 -0.71
CA GLN A 52 -11.20 12.10 0.04
C GLN A 52 -11.12 10.57 0.07
N ARG A 53 -12.23 9.89 0.39
CA ARG A 53 -12.27 8.42 0.41
C ARG A 53 -11.96 7.81 -0.94
N ARG A 54 -12.50 8.37 -2.03
CA ARG A 54 -12.19 7.92 -3.40
C ARG A 54 -10.70 8.00 -3.69
N ARG A 55 -10.05 9.10 -3.29
CA ARG A 55 -8.61 9.28 -3.45
C ARG A 55 -7.81 8.23 -2.68
N TRP A 56 -8.17 8.00 -1.41
CA TRP A 56 -7.47 7.05 -0.55
C TRP A 56 -7.65 5.61 -1.00
N LEU A 57 -8.85 5.24 -1.48
CA LEU A 57 -9.12 3.92 -2.04
C LEU A 57 -8.27 3.69 -3.29
N ASN A 58 -8.28 4.64 -4.23
CA ASN A 58 -7.48 4.53 -5.45
C ASN A 58 -5.97 4.49 -5.15
N GLY A 59 -5.50 5.33 -4.23
CA GLY A 59 -4.10 5.36 -3.82
C GLY A 59 -3.66 4.07 -3.13
N SER A 60 -4.50 3.52 -2.25
CA SER A 60 -4.20 2.26 -1.55
C SER A 60 -4.21 1.07 -2.52
N PHE A 61 -5.17 1.02 -3.44
CA PHE A 61 -5.21 -0.02 -4.48
C PHE A 61 -3.98 0.03 -5.40
N ALA A 62 -3.61 1.23 -5.87
CA ALA A 62 -2.43 1.42 -6.69
C ALA A 62 -1.14 1.00 -5.97
N ALA A 63 -0.99 1.38 -4.69
CA ALA A 63 0.17 0.98 -3.88
C ALA A 63 0.22 -0.54 -3.67
N SER A 64 -0.91 -1.19 -3.41
CA SER A 64 -0.99 -2.64 -3.28
C SER A 64 -0.52 -3.32 -4.57
N LEU A 65 -1.10 -2.97 -5.72
CA LEU A 65 -0.67 -3.52 -7.02
C LEU A 65 0.83 -3.27 -7.28
N TYR A 66 1.31 -2.05 -6.99
CA TYR A 66 2.72 -1.70 -7.17
C TYR A 66 3.63 -2.63 -6.36
N SER A 67 3.31 -2.83 -5.07
CA SER A 67 4.10 -3.68 -4.18
C SER A 67 4.09 -5.15 -4.61
N LEU A 68 2.95 -5.66 -5.11
CA LEU A 68 2.84 -7.02 -5.66
C LEU A 68 3.71 -7.19 -6.91
N MET A 69 3.57 -6.27 -7.89
CA MET A 69 4.31 -6.33 -9.15
C MET A 69 5.82 -6.22 -8.97
N HIS A 70 6.26 -5.42 -7.98
CA HIS A 70 7.67 -5.15 -7.75
C HIS A 70 8.28 -5.96 -6.60
N PHE A 71 7.55 -6.91 -6.02
CA PHE A 71 7.99 -7.70 -4.87
C PHE A 71 9.37 -8.34 -5.08
N GLY A 72 9.68 -8.76 -6.31
CA GLY A 72 10.99 -9.33 -6.67
C GLY A 72 12.19 -8.45 -6.29
N ARG A 73 11.99 -7.13 -6.13
CA ARG A 73 13.03 -6.20 -5.66
C ARG A 73 13.45 -6.44 -4.21
N MET A 74 12.60 -7.06 -3.39
CA MET A 74 12.95 -7.46 -2.02
C MET A 74 14.15 -8.40 -1.98
N TYR A 75 14.35 -9.24 -3.01
CA TYR A 75 15.53 -10.11 -3.11
C TYR A 75 16.83 -9.37 -3.37
N LYS A 76 16.77 -8.14 -3.90
CA LYS A 76 17.94 -7.27 -4.09
C LYS A 76 18.24 -6.44 -2.84
N SER A 77 17.36 -6.43 -1.84
CA SER A 77 17.58 -5.77 -0.57
C SER A 77 18.56 -6.55 0.31
N GLY A 78 19.05 -5.93 1.39
CA GLY A 78 19.92 -6.58 2.39
C GLY A 78 19.16 -7.35 3.49
N HIS A 79 17.87 -7.66 3.31
CA HIS A 79 17.08 -8.37 4.32
C HIS A 79 17.51 -9.84 4.44
N ASN A 80 17.45 -10.37 5.68
CA ASN A 80 17.84 -11.76 5.95
C ASN A 80 16.73 -12.74 5.56
N LEU A 81 17.07 -14.04 5.53
CA LEU A 81 16.14 -15.10 5.12
C LEU A 81 14.85 -15.14 5.96
N ILE A 82 14.94 -14.95 7.28
CA ILE A 82 13.77 -14.94 8.17
C ILE A 82 12.83 -13.81 7.81
N ARG A 83 13.34 -12.60 7.58
CA ARG A 83 12.53 -11.45 7.19
C ARG A 83 11.94 -11.63 5.79
N MET A 84 12.71 -12.20 4.87
CA MET A 84 12.21 -12.55 3.54
C MET A 84 11.08 -13.57 3.61
N PHE A 85 11.14 -14.55 4.52
CA PHE A 85 10.04 -15.49 4.76
C PHE A 85 8.76 -14.76 5.20
N PHE A 86 8.84 -13.85 6.18
CA PHE A 86 7.68 -13.06 6.59
C PHE A 86 7.17 -12.12 5.48
N PHE A 87 8.04 -11.59 4.62
CA PHE A 87 7.60 -10.84 3.45
C PHE A 87 6.82 -11.69 2.45
N HIS A 88 7.08 -12.99 2.33
CA HIS A 88 6.24 -13.88 1.51
C HIS A 88 4.88 -14.14 2.14
N ILE A 89 4.82 -14.32 3.47
CA ILE A 89 3.53 -14.40 4.17
C ILE A 89 2.73 -13.12 3.92
N GLN A 90 3.37 -11.96 4.06
CA GLN A 90 2.76 -10.65 3.77
C GLN A 90 2.32 -10.53 2.30
N LEU A 91 3.10 -11.05 1.36
CA LEU A 91 2.75 -11.07 -0.06
C LEU A 91 1.47 -11.88 -0.31
N ILE A 92 1.41 -13.10 0.22
CA ILE A 92 0.25 -13.99 0.09
C ILE A 92 -0.99 -13.33 0.71
N TYR A 93 -0.85 -12.78 1.92
CA TYR A 93 -1.92 -12.04 2.57
C TYR A 93 -2.45 -10.88 1.70
N ASN A 94 -1.57 -10.10 1.08
CA ASN A 94 -1.98 -9.00 0.21
C ASN A 94 -2.64 -9.47 -1.09
N ILE A 95 -2.19 -10.59 -1.69
CA ILE A 95 -2.83 -11.20 -2.86
C ILE A 95 -4.26 -11.61 -2.52
N LEU A 96 -4.44 -12.33 -1.40
CA LEU A 96 -5.77 -12.73 -0.93
C LEU A 96 -6.66 -11.52 -0.65
N ASN A 97 -6.14 -10.47 0.00
CA ASN A 97 -6.89 -9.23 0.21
C ASN A 97 -7.35 -8.57 -1.10
N VAL A 98 -6.50 -8.54 -2.13
CA VAL A 98 -6.89 -7.98 -3.44
C VAL A 98 -8.01 -8.81 -4.06
N ILE A 99 -7.92 -10.13 -4.00
CA ILE A 99 -8.97 -11.05 -4.47
C ILE A 99 -10.27 -10.81 -3.70
N PHE A 100 -10.23 -10.82 -2.36
CA PHE A 100 -11.41 -10.57 -1.53
C PHE A 100 -12.02 -9.20 -1.79
N THR A 101 -11.20 -8.15 -1.94
CA THR A 101 -11.69 -6.79 -2.23
C THR A 101 -12.48 -6.78 -3.54
N TRP A 102 -12.01 -7.48 -4.57
CA TRP A 102 -12.69 -7.60 -5.85
C TRP A 102 -14.07 -8.27 -5.73
N PHE A 103 -14.15 -9.38 -4.98
CA PHE A 103 -15.40 -10.13 -4.84
C PHE A 103 -16.34 -9.60 -3.75
N SER A 104 -15.83 -8.83 -2.78
CA SER A 104 -16.59 -8.35 -1.62
C SER A 104 -17.85 -7.57 -2.01
N LEU A 105 -17.79 -6.79 -3.09
CA LEU A 105 -18.94 -6.04 -3.60
C LEU A 105 -20.04 -7.00 -4.06
N ALA A 106 -19.69 -8.05 -4.82
CA ALA A 106 -20.66 -9.06 -5.25
C ALA A 106 -21.22 -9.85 -4.06
N SER A 107 -20.38 -10.23 -3.09
CA SER A 107 -20.82 -10.91 -1.87
C SER A 107 -21.80 -10.08 -1.04
N TYR A 108 -21.63 -8.76 -0.99
CA TYR A 108 -22.55 -7.86 -0.30
C TYR A 108 -23.98 -7.89 -0.87
N TYR A 109 -24.14 -8.08 -2.19
CA TYR A 109 -25.46 -8.16 -2.84
C TYR A 109 -26.06 -9.57 -2.86
N LEU A 110 -25.32 -10.59 -2.42
CA LEU A 110 -25.79 -11.98 -2.31
C LEU A 110 -26.28 -12.33 -0.88
N THR A 111 -26.17 -11.38 0.06
CA THR A 111 -26.67 -11.46 1.44
C THR A 111 -27.88 -10.57 1.58
#